data_AF-A0A4R0WYD0-F1
#
_entry.id   AF-A0A4R0WYD0-F1
#
_cell.length_a   1.000
_cell.length_b   1.000
_cell.length_c   1.000
_cell.angle_alpha   90.00
_cell.angle_beta   90.00
_cell.angle_gamma   90.00
#
_symmetry.space_group_name_H-M   'P 1'
#
loop_
_entity.id
_entity.type
_entity.pdbx_description
1 polymer ?
#
loop_
_entity_poly.entity_id
_entity_poly.type
_entity_poly.pdbx_seq_one_letter_code
_entity_poly.pdbx_strand_id
1 'polypeptide(L)'
;MNDRVASLAELATKHGDSMLAGVSTVLGLLENWDASRVALEHLASRMSIEEVDWQDLSDLRTHPAVDLPRQIFCTGANYRKHVVDLTVDAKVGPEGMDGDQLRQWAENMLDDRVAHGEPYAFTKPVSAV
;
A
#
# COMPACT_ATOMS: atom_id res chain seq x y z
N MET A 1 10.35 20.99 -2.86
CA MET A 1 10.27 19.73 -3.61
C MET A 1 9.44 20.05 -4.83
N ASN A 2 10.01 19.98 -6.05
CA ASN A 2 9.26 20.28 -7.28
C ASN A 2 8.55 19.01 -7.73
N ASP A 3 7.50 18.64 -6.99
CA ASP A 3 6.72 17.45 -7.29
C ASP A 3 5.88 17.73 -8.53
N ARG A 4 6.28 17.15 -9.65
CA ARG A 4 5.62 17.28 -10.95
C ARG A 4 5.10 15.93 -11.38
N VAL A 5 3.94 15.95 -12.02
CA VAL A 5 3.28 14.76 -12.55
C VAL A 5 2.86 14.99 -14.00
N ALA A 6 2.55 13.93 -14.71
CA ALA A 6 2.08 13.97 -16.09
C ALA A 6 0.92 13.01 -16.30
N SER A 7 0.06 13.34 -17.27
CA SER A 7 -1.07 12.50 -17.64
C SER A 7 -0.59 11.24 -18.36
N LEU A 8 -0.76 10.07 -17.73
CA LEU A 8 -0.43 8.79 -18.34
C LEU A 8 -1.23 8.55 -19.63
N ALA A 9 -2.51 8.93 -19.66
CA ALA A 9 -3.38 8.73 -20.82
C ALA A 9 -2.93 9.57 -22.03
N GLU A 10 -2.52 10.82 -21.80
CA GLU A 10 -2.00 11.69 -22.86
C GLU A 10 -0.66 11.20 -23.38
N LEU A 11 0.25 10.81 -22.48
CA LEU A 11 1.54 10.23 -22.86
C LEU A 11 1.36 8.92 -23.64
N ALA A 12 0.51 8.02 -23.16
CA ALA A 12 0.22 6.76 -23.85
C ALA A 12 -0.35 7.01 -25.26
N THR A 13 -1.27 7.96 -25.40
CA THR A 13 -1.84 8.35 -26.70
C THR A 13 -0.76 8.88 -27.63
N LYS A 14 0.10 9.79 -27.14
CA LYS A 14 1.19 10.39 -27.91
C LYS A 14 2.20 9.35 -28.41
N HIS A 15 2.48 8.32 -27.61
CA HIS A 15 3.42 7.25 -27.96
C HIS A 15 2.76 6.01 -28.61
N GLY A 16 1.45 6.06 -28.88
CA GLY A 16 0.72 4.99 -29.57
C GLY A 16 0.52 3.73 -28.74
N ASP A 17 0.56 3.82 -27.40
CA ASP A 17 0.31 2.69 -26.51
C ASP A 17 -1.19 2.54 -26.26
N SER A 18 -1.86 1.70 -27.08
CA SER A 18 -3.31 1.50 -27.01
C SER A 18 -3.76 0.79 -25.74
N MET A 19 -2.87 0.03 -25.09
CA MET A 19 -3.19 -0.64 -23.84
C MET A 19 -3.28 0.39 -22.71
N LEU A 20 -2.24 1.21 -22.53
CA LEU A 20 -2.23 2.26 -21.52
C LEU A 20 -3.24 3.37 -21.81
N ALA A 21 -3.44 3.74 -23.08
CA ALA A 21 -4.42 4.76 -23.46
C ALA A 21 -5.87 4.33 -23.20
N GLY A 22 -6.14 3.02 -23.19
CA GLY A 22 -7.44 2.45 -22.89
C GLY A 22 -7.74 2.30 -21.39
N VAL A 23 -6.75 2.51 -20.51
CA VAL A 23 -6.93 2.37 -19.06
C VAL A 23 -7.27 3.72 -18.44
N SER A 24 -8.42 3.79 -17.78
CA SER A 24 -8.94 5.02 -17.17
C SER A 24 -8.75 5.11 -15.65
N THR A 25 -8.31 4.03 -14.99
CA THR A 25 -8.14 3.97 -13.53
C THR A 25 -6.89 3.20 -13.13
N VAL A 26 -6.33 3.50 -11.95
CA VAL A 26 -5.23 2.70 -11.38
C VAL A 26 -5.65 1.26 -11.16
N LEU A 27 -6.92 1.00 -10.78
CA LEU A 27 -7.44 -0.36 -10.64
C LEU A 27 -7.31 -1.14 -11.95
N GLY A 28 -7.65 -0.52 -13.09
CA GLY A 28 -7.50 -1.15 -14.40
C GLY A 28 -6.05 -1.53 -14.73
N LEU A 29 -5.08 -0.72 -14.31
CA LEU A 29 -3.64 -1.06 -14.45
C LEU A 29 -3.28 -2.27 -13.58
N LEU A 30 -3.76 -2.30 -12.32
CA LEU A 30 -3.47 -3.37 -11.37
C LEU A 30 -4.13 -4.69 -11.75
N GLU A 31 -5.33 -4.67 -12.33
CA GLU A 31 -6.03 -5.88 -12.78
C GLU A 31 -5.32 -6.59 -13.94
N ASN A 32 -4.53 -5.86 -14.73
CA ASN A 32 -3.70 -6.40 -15.79
C ASN A 32 -2.23 -6.05 -15.57
N TRP A 33 -1.74 -6.25 -14.34
CA TRP A 33 -0.44 -5.73 -13.90
C TRP A 33 0.73 -6.21 -14.75
N ASP A 34 0.79 -7.49 -15.11
CA ASP A 34 1.91 -8.03 -15.88
C ASP A 34 2.07 -7.32 -17.24
N ALA A 35 0.96 -7.06 -17.94
CA ALA A 35 0.98 -6.30 -19.19
C ALA A 35 1.19 -4.81 -18.95
N SER A 36 0.53 -4.25 -17.92
CA SER A 36 0.63 -2.83 -17.58
C SER A 36 2.04 -2.41 -17.22
N ARG A 37 2.75 -3.22 -16.43
CA ARG A 37 4.14 -2.99 -16.08
C ARG A 37 5.04 -2.92 -17.31
N VAL A 38 4.92 -3.89 -18.22
CA VAL A 38 5.73 -3.92 -19.44
C VAL A 38 5.48 -2.69 -20.31
N ALA A 39 4.22 -2.28 -20.48
CA ALA A 39 3.89 -1.08 -21.25
C ALA A 39 4.39 0.21 -20.57
N LEU A 40 4.26 0.33 -19.24
CA LEU A 40 4.77 1.46 -18.48
C LEU A 40 6.30 1.58 -18.61
N GLU A 41 7.03 0.47 -18.53
CA GLU A 41 8.48 0.42 -18.74
C GLU A 41 8.85 0.83 -20.17
N HIS A 42 8.11 0.35 -21.17
CA HIS A 42 8.30 0.75 -22.56
C HIS A 42 8.06 2.25 -22.78
N LEU A 43 6.96 2.78 -22.25
CA LEU A 43 6.60 4.19 -22.34
C LEU A 43 7.68 5.07 -21.67
N ALA A 44 8.10 4.70 -20.46
CA ALA A 44 9.17 5.38 -19.72
C ALA A 44 10.51 5.38 -20.46
N SER A 45 10.85 4.31 -21.18
CA SER A 45 12.10 4.23 -21.97
C SER A 45 12.10 5.06 -23.25
N ARG A 46 10.92 5.45 -23.75
CA ARG A 46 10.76 6.15 -25.02
C ARG A 46 10.47 7.65 -24.88
N MET A 47 9.95 8.07 -23.74
CA MET A 47 9.66 9.48 -23.50
C MET A 47 10.95 10.26 -23.19
N SER A 48 11.04 11.49 -23.69
CA SER A 48 12.01 12.48 -23.21
C SER A 48 11.33 13.43 -22.22
N ILE A 49 12.04 13.87 -21.17
CA ILE A 49 11.49 14.74 -20.11
C ILE A 49 10.99 16.06 -20.70
N GLU A 50 11.63 16.53 -21.76
CA GLU A 50 11.31 17.74 -22.51
C GLU A 50 10.00 17.63 -23.30
N GLU A 51 9.56 16.41 -23.61
CA GLU A 51 8.35 16.13 -24.38
C GLU A 51 7.10 15.97 -23.52
N VAL A 52 7.26 16.00 -22.19
CA VAL A 52 6.19 15.77 -21.22
C VAL A 52 5.58 17.11 -20.80
N ASP A 53 4.26 17.19 -20.91
CA ASP A 53 3.50 18.32 -20.36
C ASP A 53 3.34 18.13 -18.84
N TRP A 54 4.31 18.66 -18.10
CA TRP A 54 4.37 18.52 -16.65
C TRP A 54 3.37 19.45 -15.96
N GLN A 55 2.67 18.91 -14.97
CA GLN A 55 1.78 19.65 -14.09
C GLN A 55 2.37 19.66 -12.67
N ASP A 56 2.31 20.80 -11.99
CA ASP A 56 2.71 20.88 -10.59
C ASP A 56 1.68 20.13 -9.73
N LEU A 57 2.16 19.24 -8.86
CA LEU A 57 1.28 18.42 -8.02
C LEU A 57 0.40 19.29 -7.10
N SER A 58 0.88 20.48 -6.72
CA SER A 58 0.12 21.45 -5.91
C SER A 58 -1.11 21.99 -6.60
N ASP A 59 -1.15 21.95 -7.94
CA ASP A 59 -2.27 22.46 -8.73
C ASP A 59 -3.37 21.40 -8.92
N LEU A 60 -3.12 20.17 -8.45
CA LEU A 60 -4.01 19.04 -8.61
C LEU A 60 -4.72 18.68 -7.31
N ARG A 61 -5.95 18.19 -7.47
CA ARG A 61 -6.68 17.52 -6.39
C ARG A 61 -6.40 16.03 -6.47
N THR A 62 -5.68 15.50 -5.48
CA THR A 62 -5.46 14.06 -5.38
C THR A 62 -6.71 13.34 -4.91
N HIS A 63 -6.93 12.16 -5.49
CA HIS A 63 -7.99 11.23 -5.13
C HIS A 63 -7.35 9.95 -4.55
N PRO A 64 -8.12 9.07 -3.88
CA PRO A 64 -7.65 7.74 -3.55
C PRO A 64 -7.09 7.06 -4.80
N ALA A 65 -5.91 6.42 -4.67
CA ALA A 65 -5.24 5.82 -5.82
C ALA A 65 -6.12 4.77 -6.50
N VAL A 66 -6.78 3.92 -5.72
CA VAL A 66 -7.78 2.96 -6.20
C VAL A 66 -9.16 3.50 -5.87
N ASP A 67 -9.91 3.88 -6.89
CA ASP A 67 -11.32 4.24 -6.74
C ASP A 67 -12.16 2.99 -6.48
N LEU A 68 -13.10 3.08 -5.53
CA LEU A 68 -13.99 2.00 -5.09
C LEU A 68 -13.26 0.65 -4.89
N PRO A 69 -12.32 0.55 -3.94
CA PRO A 69 -11.63 -0.71 -3.69
C PRO A 69 -12.63 -1.81 -3.33
N ARG A 70 -12.31 -3.04 -3.77
CA ARG A 70 -13.07 -4.25 -3.43
C ARG A 70 -12.82 -4.64 -1.96
N GLN A 71 -12.76 -5.93 -1.64
CA GLN A 71 -12.44 -6.36 -0.29
C GLN A 71 -11.07 -5.84 0.15
N ILE A 72 -11.03 -5.21 1.33
CA ILE A 72 -9.79 -4.73 1.94
C ILE A 72 -9.44 -5.66 3.08
N PHE A 73 -8.20 -6.15 3.03
CA PHE A 73 -7.57 -6.89 4.10
C PHE A 73 -6.51 -6.01 4.72
N CYS A 74 -6.63 -5.77 6.02
CA CYS A 74 -5.63 -5.08 6.80
C CYS A 74 -4.83 -6.11 7.57
N THR A 75 -3.50 -5.99 7.51
CA THR A 75 -2.59 -6.73 8.38
C THR A 75 -2.10 -5.77 9.46
N GLY A 76 -2.26 -6.15 10.71
CA GLY A 76 -1.94 -5.31 11.87
C GLY A 76 -1.52 -6.18 13.04
N ALA A 77 -1.00 -5.60 14.12
CA ALA A 77 -0.48 -6.36 15.26
C ALA A 77 0.58 -7.44 14.89
N ASN A 78 1.32 -7.24 13.79
CA ASN A 78 2.38 -8.15 13.34
C ASN A 78 3.80 -7.62 13.61
N TYR A 79 3.92 -6.45 14.25
CA TYR A 79 5.20 -5.87 14.65
C TYR A 79 5.51 -6.21 16.10
N ARG A 80 6.56 -7.02 16.32
CA ARG A 80 6.91 -7.58 17.64
C ARG A 80 6.91 -6.53 18.75
N LYS A 81 7.75 -5.50 18.61
CA LYS A 81 7.87 -4.43 19.59
C LYS A 81 6.53 -3.72 19.86
N HIS A 82 5.79 -3.39 18.80
CA HIS A 82 4.52 -2.67 18.93
C HIS A 82 3.50 -3.43 19.78
N VAL A 83 3.34 -4.74 19.54
CA VAL A 83 2.39 -5.57 20.29
C VAL A 83 2.85 -5.80 21.72
N VAL A 84 4.16 -6.03 21.94
CA VAL A 84 4.73 -6.17 23.28
C VAL A 84 4.47 -4.91 24.11
N ASP A 85 4.76 -3.74 23.55
CA ASP A 85 4.54 -2.46 24.22
C ASP A 85 3.03 -2.25 24.51
N LEU A 86 2.14 -2.52 23.55
CA LEU A 86 0.69 -2.45 23.76
C LEU A 86 0.20 -3.40 24.88
N THR A 87 0.75 -4.61 24.93
CA THR A 87 0.38 -5.62 25.92
C THR A 87 0.72 -5.16 27.34
N VAL A 88 1.92 -4.60 27.51
CA VAL A 88 2.40 -4.06 28.79
C VAL A 88 1.58 -2.84 29.20
N ASP A 89 1.37 -1.88 28.30
CA ASP A 89 0.65 -0.64 28.59
C ASP A 89 -0.83 -0.90 28.92
N ALA A 90 -1.46 -1.82 28.19
CA ALA A 90 -2.86 -2.20 28.42
C ALA A 90 -3.03 -3.17 29.61
N LYS A 91 -1.94 -3.70 30.17
CA LYS A 91 -1.94 -4.75 31.21
C LYS A 91 -2.79 -5.96 30.83
N VAL A 92 -2.73 -6.35 29.56
CA VAL A 92 -3.50 -7.47 29.01
C VAL A 92 -2.61 -8.70 28.97
N GLY A 93 -2.96 -9.74 29.73
CA GLY A 93 -2.20 -10.99 29.78
C GLY A 93 -2.67 -11.87 30.93
N PRO A 94 -1.92 -12.93 31.25
CA PRO A 94 -2.21 -13.77 32.41
C PRO A 94 -2.29 -12.96 33.71
N GLU A 95 -3.23 -13.34 34.59
CA GLU A 95 -3.41 -12.66 35.87
C GLU A 95 -2.17 -12.79 36.77
N GLY A 96 -1.90 -11.75 37.57
CA GLY A 96 -0.85 -11.75 38.59
C GLY A 96 0.57 -11.46 38.08
N MET A 97 0.75 -11.19 36.78
CA MET A 97 2.03 -10.76 36.22
C MET A 97 2.31 -9.27 36.49
N ASP A 98 3.54 -8.94 36.89
CA ASP A 98 4.04 -7.57 36.87
C ASP A 98 4.44 -7.12 35.44
N GLY A 99 4.90 -5.88 35.29
CA GLY A 99 5.21 -5.30 33.97
C GLY A 99 6.36 -6.00 33.23
N ASP A 100 7.40 -6.45 33.93
CA ASP A 100 8.54 -7.12 33.31
C ASP A 100 8.19 -8.57 32.96
N GLN A 101 7.44 -9.25 33.83
CA GLN A 101 6.89 -10.58 33.57
C GLN A 101 5.94 -10.56 32.36
N LEU A 102 5.06 -9.56 32.30
CA LEU A 102 4.11 -9.41 31.19
C LEU A 102 4.83 -9.12 29.87
N ARG A 103 5.90 -8.32 29.90
CA ARG A 103 6.75 -8.08 28.73
C ARG A 103 7.38 -9.38 28.24
N GLN A 104 8.05 -10.13 29.11
CA GLN A 104 8.69 -11.39 28.72
C GLN A 104 7.68 -12.40 28.17
N TRP A 105 6.48 -12.45 28.75
CA TRP A 105 5.40 -13.28 28.25
C TRP A 105 4.96 -12.86 26.83
N ALA A 106 4.74 -11.57 26.61
CA ALA A 106 4.33 -11.03 25.31
C ALA A 106 5.39 -11.28 24.22
N GLU A 107 6.65 -11.15 24.59
CA GLU A 107 7.80 -11.46 23.74
C GLU A 107 7.81 -12.93 23.32
N ASN A 108 7.70 -13.85 24.29
CA ASN A 108 7.67 -15.28 24.01
C ASN A 108 6.46 -15.67 23.14
N MET A 109 5.29 -15.09 23.42
CA MET A 109 4.07 -15.31 22.63
C MET A 109 4.29 -14.91 21.16
N LEU A 110 4.94 -13.77 20.92
CA LEU A 110 5.20 -13.33 19.55
C LEU A 110 6.33 -14.09 18.87
N ASP A 111 7.37 -14.48 19.60
CA ASP A 111 8.44 -15.31 19.06
C ASP A 111 7.90 -16.69 18.64
N ASP A 112 7.02 -17.29 19.43
CA ASP A 112 6.31 -18.52 19.05
C ASP A 112 5.42 -18.31 17.82
N ARG A 113 4.69 -17.19 17.75
CA ARG A 113 3.86 -16.88 16.59
C ARG A 113 4.67 -16.67 15.31
N VAL A 114 5.85 -16.07 15.39
CA VAL A 114 6.76 -15.93 14.23
C VAL A 114 7.24 -17.30 13.75
N ALA A 115 7.50 -18.23 14.67
CA ALA A 115 8.01 -19.56 14.35
C ALA A 115 6.92 -20.52 13.82
N HIS A 116 5.70 -20.44 14.37
CA HIS A 116 4.67 -21.48 14.18
C HIS A 116 3.28 -20.94 13.85
N GLY A 117 3.05 -19.63 13.91
CA GLY A 117 1.75 -19.01 13.75
C GLY A 117 1.52 -18.39 12.37
N GLU A 118 0.36 -17.75 12.24
CA GLU A 118 -0.04 -17.00 11.04
C GLU A 118 -0.06 -15.49 11.33
N PRO A 119 0.19 -14.62 10.34
CA PRO A 119 -0.01 -13.18 10.50
C PRO A 119 -1.46 -12.84 10.87
N TYR A 120 -1.66 -11.84 11.72
CA TYR A 120 -3.00 -11.30 11.94
C TYR A 120 -3.45 -10.52 10.70
N ALA A 121 -4.66 -10.85 10.24
CA ALA A 121 -5.36 -10.17 9.16
C ALA A 121 -6.83 -9.97 9.54
N PHE A 122 -7.42 -8.85 9.13
CA PHE A 122 -8.81 -8.51 9.39
C PHE A 122 -9.41 -7.77 8.19
N THR A 123 -10.73 -7.85 8.04
CA THR A 123 -11.45 -7.13 6.99
C THR A 123 -11.79 -5.71 7.45
N LYS A 124 -11.65 -4.74 6.53
CA LYS A 124 -12.05 -3.34 6.75
C LYS A 124 -13.31 -3.03 5.93
N PRO A 125 -14.25 -2.21 6.43
CA PRO A 125 -15.33 -1.66 5.63
C PRO A 125 -14.80 -0.86 4.42
N VAL A 126 -15.26 -1.22 3.22
CA VAL A 126 -14.79 -0.63 1.95
C VAL A 126 -15.18 0.84 1.77
N SER A 127 -16.21 1.30 2.48
CA SER A 127 -16.75 2.66 2.40
C SER A 127 -15.98 3.69 3.25
N ALA A 128 -15.00 3.25 4.04
CA ALA A 128 -14.29 4.09 5.02
C ALA A 128 -12.77 4.07 4.79
N VAL A 129 -12.36 4.05 3.52
CA VAL A 129 -10.94 4.08 3.12
C VAL A 129 -10.35 5.47 3.23
#